data_AF-A0A4Y2QMC3-F1
#
_entry.id   AF-A0A4Y2QMC3-F1
#
_cell.length_a   1.000
_cell.length_b   1.000
_cell.length_c   1.000
_cell.angle_alpha   90.00
_cell.angle_beta   90.00
_cell.angle_gamma   90.00
#
_symmetry.space_group_name_H-M   'P 1'
#
loop_
_entity.id
_entity.type
_entity.pdbx_description
1 polymer ?
#
loop_
_entity_poly.entity_id
_entity_poly.type
_entity_poly.pdbx_seq_one_letter_code
_entity_poly.pdbx_strand_id
1 'polypeptide(L)' 'MTLVTVKTQFLPFLTCAWISNSSLIAAGHDCCPMLYKYDSMKLTFVSKIDKSQKREVDGF' A
#
# COMPACT_ATOMS: atom_id res chain seq x y z
N MET A 1 6.87 13.44 -20.64
CA MET A 1 6.49 12.18 -19.96
C MET A 1 7.40 12.04 -18.76
N THR A 2 6.87 12.10 -17.54
CA THR A 2 7.69 12.09 -16.32
C THR A 2 7.57 10.74 -15.63
N LEU A 3 8.71 10.15 -15.27
CA LEU A 3 8.78 8.87 -14.59
C LEU A 3 8.97 9.09 -13.09
N VAL A 4 8.18 8.41 -12.27
CA VAL A 4 8.35 8.38 -10.81
C VAL A 4 8.80 6.99 -10.42
N THR A 5 9.98 6.90 -9.81
CA THR A 5 10.55 5.64 -9.32
C THR A 5 10.54 5.62 -7.81
N VAL A 6 10.00 4.57 -7.22
CA VAL A 6 9.98 4.36 -5.76
C VAL A 6 10.71 3.08 -5.42
N LYS A 7 11.70 3.19 -4.53
CA LYS A 7 12.33 2.03 -3.92
C LYS A 7 11.50 1.58 -2.73
N THR A 8 11.28 0.28 -2.62
CA THR A 8 10.53 -0.34 -1.54
C THR A 8 11.38 -1.39 -0.85
N GLN A 9 11.14 -1.59 0.44
CA GLN A 9 11.74 -2.69 1.22
C GLN A 9 10.97 -4.01 1.08
N PHE A 10 9.89 -4.01 0.30
CA PHE A 10 8.97 -5.12 0.08
C PHE A 10 9.48 -6.05 -1.02
N LEU A 11 9.01 -7.30 -0.98
CA LEU A 11 9.21 -8.25 -2.05
C LEU A 11 8.50 -7.77 -3.33
N PRO A 12 8.89 -8.28 -4.52
CA PRO A 12 8.37 -7.76 -5.77
C PRO A 12 6.84 -7.80 -5.85
N PHE A 13 6.26 -6.71 -6.34
CA PHE A 13 4.84 -6.61 -6.63
C PHE A 13 4.53 -7.31 -7.96
N LEU A 14 3.42 -8.04 -7.98
CA LEU A 14 2.89 -8.72 -9.17
C LEU A 14 1.81 -7.88 -9.86
N THR A 15 1.11 -7.05 -9.09
CA THR A 15 0.00 -6.23 -9.59
C THR A 15 -0.13 -4.92 -8.83
N CYS A 16 -0.66 -3.90 -9.51
CA CYS A 16 -1.07 -2.66 -8.88
C CYS A 16 -2.34 -2.11 -9.55
N ALA A 17 -3.17 -1.41 -8.76
CA ALA A 17 -4.43 -0.85 -9.24
C ALA A 17 -4.72 0.49 -8.56
N TRP A 18 -5.15 1.47 -9.36
CA TRP A 18 -5.66 2.73 -8.82
C TRP A 18 -7.05 2.50 -8.22
N ILE A 19 -7.24 2.97 -6.99
CA ILE A 19 -8.53 2.94 -6.28
C ILE A 19 -9.13 4.34 -6.12
N SER A 20 -8.34 5.38 -6.40
CA SER A 20 -8.77 6.77 -6.55
C SER A 20 -7.74 7.55 -7.37
N ASN A 21 -7.99 8.82 -7.65
CA ASN A 21 -7.05 9.70 -8.37
C ASN A 21 -5.74 9.95 -7.61
N SER A 22 -5.65 9.51 -6.35
CA SER A 22 -4.49 9.76 -5.48
C SER A 22 -4.08 8.54 -4.68
N SER A 23 -4.68 7.37 -4.92
CA SER A 23 -4.43 6.17 -4.14
C SER A 23 -4.30 4.93 -5.02
N LEU A 24 -3.27 4.15 -4.75
CA LEU A 24 -2.91 2.94 -5.48
C LEU A 24 -2.76 1.78 -4.48
N ILE A 25 -3.24 0.60 -4.85
CA ILE A 25 -2.89 -0.64 -4.16
C ILE A 25 -1.83 -1.38 -4.97
N ALA A 26 -0.81 -1.91 -4.28
CA ALA A 26 0.14 -2.86 -4.84
C ALA A 26 0.08 -4.19 -4.07
N ALA A 27 0.18 -5.31 -4.77
CA ALA A 27 0.17 -6.65 -4.18
C ALA A 27 1.17 -7.57 -4.90
N GLY A 28 1.71 -8.55 -4.18
CA GLY A 28 2.73 -9.45 -4.71
C GLY A 28 3.21 -10.48 -3.70
N HIS A 29 4.51 -10.77 -3.72
CA HIS A 29 5.11 -11.89 -2.99
C HIS A 29 5.09 -11.78 -1.46
N ASP A 30 4.82 -10.59 -0.91
CA ASP A 30 4.60 -10.42 0.53
C ASP A 30 3.23 -10.94 1.00
N CYS A 31 2.36 -11.42 0.09
CA CYS A 31 1.02 -11.92 0.39
C CYS A 31 0.13 -10.94 1.18
N CYS A 32 0.44 -9.64 1.14
CA CYS A 32 -0.32 -8.57 1.79
C CYS A 32 -0.48 -7.36 0.84
N PRO A 33 -1.71 -6.88 0.59
CA PRO A 33 -1.94 -5.69 -0.21
C PRO A 33 -1.49 -4.41 0.52
N MET A 34 -0.84 -3.52 -0.21
CA MET A 34 -0.20 -2.30 0.31
C MET A 34 -0.81 -1.06 -0.32
N LEU A 35 -1.23 -0.11 0.53
CA LEU A 35 -1.77 1.17 0.13
C LEU A 35 -0.65 2.19 -0.08
N TYR A 36 -0.68 2.86 -1.22
CA TYR A 36 0.16 3.99 -1.56
C TYR A 36 -0.68 5.23 -1.85
N LYS A 37 -0.15 6.39 -1.48
CA LYS A 37 -0.69 7.71 -1.81
C LYS A 37 0.19 8.35 -2.89
N TYR A 38 -0.43 8.84 -3.95
CA TYR A 38 0.20 9.65 -4.97
C TYR A 38 -0.17 11.11 -4.77
N ASP A 39 0.84 11.95 -4.60
CA ASP A 39 0.71 13.40 -4.52
C ASP A 39 2.00 14.06 -5.04
N SER A 40 1.88 15.17 -5.74
CA SER A 40 3.01 16.04 -6.13
C SER A 40 4.20 15.27 -6.72
N MET A 41 3.92 14.36 -7.68
CA MET A 41 4.93 13.52 -8.36
C MET A 41 5.66 12.53 -7.44
N LYS A 42 5.09 12.20 -6.28
CA LYS A 42 5.66 11.28 -5.30
C LYS A 42 4.64 10.22 -4.91
N LEU A 43 5.08 8.97 -4.90
CA LEU A 43 4.30 7.85 -4.39
C LEU A 43 4.83 7.45 -3.00
N THR A 44 3.97 7.49 -1.98
CA THR A 44 4.35 7.28 -0.57
C THR A 44 3.57 6.09 -0.01
N PHE A 45 4.27 5.18 0.68
CA PHE A 45 3.63 4.06 1.38
C PHE A 45 2.78 4.56 2.55
N VAL A 46 1.56 4.04 2.68
CA VAL A 46 0.61 4.41 3.74
C VAL A 46 0.48 3.28 4.75
N SER A 47 0.02 2.10 4.31
CA SER A 47 -0.23 0.97 5.21
C SER A 47 -0.35 -0.36 4.46
N LYS A 48 -0.21 -1.47 5.18
CA LYS A 48 -0.72 -2.78 4.76
C LYS A 48 -2.21 -2.85 5.09
N ILE A 49 -3.03 -3.36 4.17
CA ILE A 49 -4.49 -3.39 4.31
C ILE A 49 -4.95 -4.63 5.09
N ASP A 50 -4.16 -5.70 5.11
CA ASP A 50 -4.50 -6.97 5.77
C ASP A 50 -4.22 -7.00 7.28
N LYS A 51 -3.94 -5.85 7.90
CA LYS A 51 -3.71 -5.80 9.35
C LYS A 51 -5.00 -6.16 10.08
N SER A 52 -5.05 -7.35 10.67
CA SER A 52 -6.09 -7.70 11.64
C SER A 52 -6.14 -6.64 12.73
N GLN A 53 -7.26 -5.92 12.83
CA GLN A 53 -7.54 -5.09 13.99
C GLN A 53 -7.61 -6.01 15.20
N LYS A 54 -6.66 -5.89 16.12
CA LYS A 54 -6.76 -6.53 17.42
C LYS A 54 -7.97 -5.87 18.10
N ARG A 55 -9.13 -6.54 18.11
CA ARG A 55 -10.26 -6.11 18.93
C ARG A 55 -9.77 -6.18 20.38
N GLU A 56 -9.69 -5.03 21.02
CA GLU A 56 -9.57 -4.97 22.47
C GLU A 56 -10.90 -5.52 23.01
N VAL A 57 -10.84 -6.70 23.62
CA VAL A 57 -11.97 -7.23 24.36
C VAL A 57 -11.88 -6.52 25.70
N ASP A 58 -12.68 -5.48 25.89
CA ASP A 58 -12.86 -4.87 27.20
C ASP A 58 -13.32 -5.99 28.15
N GLY A 59 -12.37 -6.46 28.97
CA GLY A 59 -12.62 -7.44 30.00
C GLY A 59 -13.61 -6.87 31.01
N PHE A 60 -14.62 -7.66 31.34
CA PHE A 60 -15.60 -7.40 32.39
C PHE A 60 -14.96 -7.06 33.73
#